data_AF-B2BG66-F1
#
_entry.id   AF-B2BG66-F1
#
_cell.length_a   1.000
_cell.length_b   1.000
_cell.length_c   1.000
_cell.angle_alpha   90.00
_cell.angle_beta   90.00
_cell.angle_gamma   90.00
#
_symmetry.space_group_name_H-M   'P 1'
#
loop_
_entity.id
_entity.type
_entity.pdbx_description
1 polymer ?
#
loop_
_entity_poly.entity_id
_entity_poly.type
_entity_poly.pdbx_seq_one_letter_code
_entity_poly.pdbx_strand_id
1 'polypeptide(L)'
;WTLVGGGVFDRAQTERSTASVMPKGSKWQKSAVAAFEPERNALVLEDGERLHYRTLVVAPGIKLNWKAVDGLLDTLGRNGVTSNYKFDLAPYTWELVQNLRGGRALFTQPPMPIKCAGA
;
A
#
# COMPACT_ATOMS: atom_id res chain seq x y z
N TRP A 1 -0.38 7.90 3.31
CA TRP A 1 -0.84 9.15 2.68
C TRP A 1 -1.34 10.14 3.72
N THR A 2 -0.47 10.53 4.67
CA THR A 2 -0.84 11.37 5.82
C THR A 2 -1.34 12.74 5.40
N LEU A 3 -0.62 13.43 4.50
CA LEU A 3 -0.96 14.79 4.07
C LEU A 3 -2.16 14.88 3.11
N VAL A 4 -2.52 13.78 2.43
CA VAL A 4 -3.80 13.69 1.71
C VAL A 4 -4.95 13.58 2.70
N GLY A 5 -4.82 12.70 3.71
CA GLY A 5 -5.82 12.59 4.78
C GLY A 5 -5.90 13.82 5.70
N GLY A 6 -4.87 14.68 5.68
CA GLY A 6 -4.86 15.98 6.35
C GLY A 6 -5.31 17.15 5.47
N GLY A 7 -5.75 16.91 4.23
CA GLY A 7 -6.28 17.95 3.35
C GLY A 7 -5.23 18.90 2.72
N VAL A 8 -3.94 18.58 2.78
CA VAL A 8 -2.86 19.43 2.25
C VAL A 8 -2.56 19.14 0.78
N PHE A 9 -2.72 17.89 0.34
CA PHE A 9 -2.48 17.47 -1.05
C PHE A 9 -3.68 16.73 -1.63
N ASP A 10 -3.88 16.88 -2.94
CA ASP A 10 -4.75 15.98 -3.70
C ASP A 10 -4.05 14.64 -3.91
N ARG A 11 -4.81 13.53 -3.84
CA ARG A 11 -4.25 12.18 -4.01
C ARG A 11 -3.55 12.01 -5.37
N ALA A 12 -4.05 12.62 -6.44
CA ALA A 12 -3.51 12.51 -7.79
C ALA A 12 -2.10 13.13 -7.91
N GLN A 13 -1.75 14.07 -7.02
CA GLN A 13 -0.40 14.63 -6.94
C GLN A 13 0.62 13.63 -6.36
N THR A 14 0.14 12.54 -5.74
CA THR A 14 0.98 11.54 -5.05
C THR A 14 1.21 10.28 -5.88
N GLU A 15 0.70 10.21 -7.10
CA GLU A 15 0.84 9.06 -7.99
C GLU A 15 1.44 9.45 -9.35
N ARG A 16 2.09 8.47 -9.98
CA ARG A 16 2.58 8.54 -11.36
C ARG A 16 2.45 7.15 -11.98
N SER A 17 2.38 7.07 -13.30
CA SER A 17 2.43 5.78 -13.96
C SER A 17 3.79 5.12 -13.70
N THR A 18 3.80 3.83 -13.36
CA THR A 18 5.05 3.10 -13.08
C THR A 18 6.02 3.19 -14.26
N ALA A 19 5.52 3.12 -15.50
CA ALA A 19 6.34 3.30 -16.71
C ALA A 19 7.16 4.60 -16.68
N SER A 20 6.57 5.71 -16.25
CA SER A 20 7.23 7.03 -16.25
C SER A 20 8.40 7.16 -15.27
N VAL A 21 8.47 6.28 -14.28
CA VAL A 21 9.50 6.30 -13.22
C VAL A 21 10.51 5.15 -13.37
N MET A 22 10.38 4.31 -14.40
CA MET A 22 11.35 3.25 -14.67
C MET A 22 12.67 3.86 -15.18
N PRO A 23 13.84 3.41 -14.67
CA PRO A 23 15.13 3.85 -15.18
C PRO A 23 15.30 3.55 -16.67
N LYS A 24 15.94 4.47 -17.40
CA LYS A 24 16.29 4.26 -18.81
C LYS A 24 17.15 3.00 -18.96
N GLY A 25 16.81 2.15 -19.94
CA GLY A 25 17.51 0.90 -20.21
C GLY A 25 17.10 -0.29 -19.33
N SER A 26 16.22 -0.10 -18.33
CA SER A 26 15.68 -1.21 -17.56
C SER A 26 14.54 -1.92 -18.30
N LYS A 27 14.48 -3.25 -18.22
CA LYS A 27 13.32 -4.03 -18.66
C LYS A 27 12.32 -4.10 -17.50
N TRP A 28 11.11 -3.57 -17.72
CA TRP A 28 10.03 -3.70 -16.76
C TRP A 28 9.21 -4.98 -17.04
N GLN A 29 9.39 -6.00 -16.20
CA GLN A 29 8.53 -7.19 -16.19
C GLN A 29 7.26 -6.89 -15.39
N LYS A 30 6.10 -6.88 -16.04
CA LYS A 30 4.79 -6.58 -15.43
C LYS A 30 4.07 -7.85 -14.95
N SER A 31 4.74 -8.63 -14.12
CA SER A 31 4.17 -9.87 -13.55
C SER A 31 4.44 -9.91 -12.05
N ALA A 32 3.53 -10.49 -11.27
CA ALA A 32 3.82 -10.78 -9.87
C ALA A 32 4.83 -11.94 -9.75
N VAL A 33 5.69 -11.87 -8.74
CA VAL A 33 6.53 -13.01 -8.33
C VAL A 33 5.70 -13.90 -7.42
N ALA A 34 5.58 -15.18 -7.79
CA ALA A 34 4.86 -16.19 -7.01
C ALA A 34 5.77 -16.93 -6.03
N ALA A 35 7.03 -17.21 -6.40
CA ALA A 35 7.98 -17.89 -5.53
C ALA A 35 9.44 -17.51 -5.80
N PHE A 36 10.29 -17.75 -4.80
CA PHE A 36 11.74 -17.63 -4.88
C PHE A 36 12.36 -19.03 -4.93
N GLU A 37 13.26 -19.30 -5.88
CA GLU A 37 14.06 -20.53 -5.98
C GLU A 37 15.57 -20.17 -5.84
N PRO A 38 16.03 -19.77 -4.63
CA PRO A 38 17.38 -19.23 -4.44
C PRO A 38 18.49 -20.22 -4.79
N GLU A 39 18.29 -21.52 -4.52
CA GLU A 39 19.23 -22.59 -4.87
C GLU A 39 19.49 -22.71 -6.38
N ARG A 40 18.58 -22.19 -7.21
CA ARG A 40 18.66 -22.20 -8.68
C ARG A 40 18.95 -20.81 -9.24
N ASN A 41 19.19 -19.83 -8.37
CA ASN A 41 19.23 -18.41 -8.70
C ASN A 41 18.04 -17.99 -9.59
N ALA A 42 16.82 -18.36 -9.20
CA ALA A 42 15.63 -18.13 -10.01
C ALA A 42 14.44 -17.58 -9.20
N LEU A 43 13.52 -16.91 -9.90
CA LEU A 43 12.20 -16.52 -9.45
C LEU A 43 11.15 -17.20 -10.31
N VAL A 44 10.01 -17.55 -9.71
CA VAL A 44 8.84 -18.05 -10.44
C VAL A 44 7.81 -16.93 -10.50
N LEU A 45 7.38 -16.57 -11.70
CA LEU A 45 6.30 -15.62 -11.94
C LEU A 45 4.93 -16.27 -11.74
N GLU A 46 3.89 -15.47 -11.61
CA GLU A 46 2.51 -15.96 -11.43
C GLU A 46 1.97 -16.81 -12.57
N ASP A 47 2.52 -16.66 -13.77
CA ASP A 47 2.22 -17.49 -14.95
C ASP A 47 3.06 -18.79 -15.02
N GLY A 48 3.95 -19.01 -14.04
CA GLY A 48 4.84 -20.16 -13.98
C GLY A 48 6.17 -20.00 -14.72
N GLU A 49 6.39 -18.88 -15.42
CA GLU A 49 7.68 -18.57 -16.04
C GLU A 49 8.79 -18.47 -14.98
N ARG A 50 9.99 -18.96 -15.31
CA ARG A 50 11.18 -18.85 -14.48
C ARG A 50 12.12 -17.78 -15.00
N LEU A 51 12.46 -16.82 -14.14
CA LEU A 51 13.48 -15.81 -14.41
C LEU A 51 14.73 -16.11 -13.59
N HIS A 52 15.85 -16.32 -14.28
CA HIS A 52 17.16 -16.52 -13.64
C HIS A 52 17.88 -15.19 -13.40
N TYR A 53 18.65 -15.13 -12.33
CA TYR A 53 19.44 -13.96 -11.97
C TYR A 53 20.88 -14.32 -11.61
N ARG A 54 21.81 -13.36 -11.74
CA ARG A 54 23.14 -13.44 -11.09
C ARG A 54 23.10 -12.84 -9.69
N THR A 55 22.30 -11.81 -9.50
CA THR A 55 22.13 -11.08 -8.25
C THR A 55 20.66 -10.65 -8.15
N LEU A 56 20.07 -10.82 -6.96
CA LEU A 56 18.68 -10.47 -6.70
C LEU A 56 18.60 -9.40 -5.60
N VAL A 57 17.92 -8.30 -5.89
CA VAL A 57 17.54 -7.29 -4.89
C VAL A 57 16.04 -7.43 -4.62
N VAL A 58 15.67 -7.66 -3.36
CA VAL A 58 14.29 -7.92 -2.95
C VAL A 58 13.70 -6.68 -2.26
N ALA A 59 12.66 -6.08 -2.84
CA ALA A 59 11.99 -4.89 -2.31
C ALA A 59 10.44 -4.96 -2.42
N PRO A 60 9.77 -5.99 -1.88
CA PRO A 60 8.31 -6.21 -2.03
C PRO A 60 7.45 -5.27 -1.17
N GLY A 61 8.06 -4.49 -0.28
CA GLY A 61 7.35 -3.69 0.71
C GLY A 61 6.71 -4.54 1.82
N ILE A 62 5.59 -4.06 2.37
CA ILE A 62 4.83 -4.73 3.44
C ILE A 62 3.36 -4.88 3.03
N LYS A 63 2.77 -6.03 3.38
CA LYS A 63 1.36 -6.33 3.13
C LYS A 63 0.48 -5.75 4.24
N LEU A 64 -0.57 -5.02 3.86
CA LEU A 64 -1.60 -4.58 4.80
C LEU A 64 -2.60 -5.73 5.01
N ASN A 65 -2.75 -6.19 6.25
CA ASN A 65 -3.64 -7.29 6.59
C ASN A 65 -4.96 -6.79 7.20
N TRP A 66 -5.81 -6.20 6.37
CA TRP A 66 -7.12 -5.68 6.80
C TRP A 66 -8.04 -6.75 7.41
N LYS A 67 -7.85 -8.01 7.05
CA LYS A 67 -8.62 -9.16 7.57
C LYS A 67 -8.24 -9.54 9.00
N ALA A 68 -7.16 -9.00 9.54
CA ALA A 68 -6.74 -9.28 10.92
C ALA A 68 -7.61 -8.56 11.97
N VAL A 69 -8.46 -7.62 11.54
CA VAL A 69 -9.42 -6.93 12.40
C VAL A 69 -10.82 -7.38 11.97
N ASP A 70 -11.48 -8.11 12.84
CA ASP A 70 -12.82 -8.65 12.57
C ASP A 70 -13.80 -7.51 12.25
N GLY A 71 -14.58 -7.69 11.17
CA GLY A 71 -15.55 -6.71 10.68
C GLY A 71 -14.96 -5.46 10.00
N LEU A 72 -13.64 -5.28 9.94
CA LEU A 72 -13.05 -4.06 9.38
C LEU A 72 -13.38 -3.90 7.89
N LEU A 73 -13.26 -4.95 7.09
CA LEU A 73 -13.53 -4.89 5.65
C LEU A 73 -15.00 -4.55 5.34
N ASP A 74 -15.92 -4.88 6.25
CA ASP A 74 -17.34 -4.63 6.05
C ASP A 74 -17.69 -3.15 6.19
N THR A 75 -16.86 -2.36 6.87
CA THR A 75 -17.12 -0.94 7.11
C THR A 75 -16.02 0.00 6.60
N LEU A 76 -14.84 -0.49 6.22
CA LEU A 76 -13.73 0.37 5.78
C LEU A 76 -14.11 1.17 4.52
N GLY A 77 -13.98 2.49 4.60
CA GLY A 77 -14.41 3.45 3.58
C GLY A 77 -15.86 3.93 3.71
N ARG A 78 -16.55 3.55 4.80
CA ARG A 78 -17.92 3.99 5.13
C ARG A 78 -18.13 4.06 6.63
N ASN A 79 -19.28 4.57 7.06
CA ASN A 79 -19.69 4.66 8.47
C ASN A 79 -18.65 5.31 9.40
N GLY A 80 -17.81 6.22 8.89
CA GLY A 80 -16.77 6.87 9.69
C GLY A 80 -15.48 6.07 9.87
N VAL A 81 -15.31 4.92 9.19
CA VAL A 81 -14.10 4.09 9.29
C VAL A 81 -13.24 4.27 8.05
N THR A 82 -11.99 4.68 8.23
CA THR A 82 -11.06 5.03 7.14
C THR A 82 -9.62 4.60 7.43
N SER A 83 -8.72 4.72 6.45
CA SER A 83 -7.28 4.58 6.68
C SER A 83 -6.43 5.33 5.66
N ASN A 84 -5.46 6.11 6.15
CA ASN A 84 -4.45 6.78 5.32
C ASN A 84 -3.41 5.81 4.71
N TYR A 85 -3.46 4.52 5.04
CA TYR A 85 -2.59 3.49 4.47
C TYR A 85 -3.08 2.93 3.13
N LYS A 86 -4.32 3.27 2.72
CA LYS A 86 -4.89 2.90 1.41
C LYS A 86 -5.10 4.17 0.58
N PHE A 87 -4.54 4.18 -0.63
CA PHE A 87 -4.49 5.35 -1.52
C PHE A 87 -5.87 6.02 -1.73
N ASP A 88 -6.87 5.21 -2.05
CA ASP A 88 -8.22 5.67 -2.37
C ASP A 88 -9.06 6.07 -1.15
N LEU A 89 -8.66 5.68 0.07
CA LEU A 89 -9.34 6.05 1.31
C LEU A 89 -8.79 7.31 1.98
N ALA A 90 -7.55 7.71 1.66
CA ALA A 90 -6.97 8.90 2.27
C ALA A 90 -7.84 10.17 2.12
N PRO A 91 -8.48 10.45 0.95
CA PRO A 91 -9.42 11.57 0.85
C PRO A 91 -10.64 11.46 1.77
N TYR A 92 -11.15 10.23 1.99
CA TYR A 92 -12.28 10.00 2.88
C TYR A 92 -11.91 10.32 4.34
N THR A 93 -10.66 10.12 4.74
CA THR A 93 -10.18 10.60 6.05
C THR A 93 -10.36 12.10 6.20
N TRP A 94 -10.01 12.88 5.17
CA TRP A 94 -10.15 14.33 5.21
C TRP A 94 -11.62 14.74 5.25
N GLU A 95 -12.48 14.10 4.46
CA GLU A 95 -13.93 14.34 4.49
C GLU A 95 -14.51 14.13 5.91
N LEU A 96 -14.12 13.04 6.57
CA LEU A 96 -14.57 12.75 7.95
C LEU A 96 -14.10 13.82 8.94
N VAL A 97 -12.86 14.30 8.81
CA VAL A 97 -12.34 15.39 9.64
C VAL A 97 -13.15 16.68 9.42
N GLN A 98 -13.44 17.03 8.16
CA GLN A 98 -14.23 18.22 7.83
C GLN A 98 -15.67 18.13 8.32
N ASN A 99 -16.25 16.92 8.36
CA ASN A 99 -17.64 16.69 8.73
C ASN A 99 -17.85 16.42 10.23
N LEU A 100 -16.78 16.20 11.00
CA LEU A 100 -16.88 16.02 12.44
C LEU A 100 -17.36 17.32 13.11
N ARG A 101 -18.59 17.31 13.64
CA ARG A 101 -19.18 18.43 14.40
C ARG A 101 -19.01 18.30 15.91
N GLY A 102 -18.72 17.09 16.39
CA GLY A 102 -18.55 16.75 17.80
C GLY A 102 -18.52 15.23 17.99
N GLY A 103 -18.14 14.78 19.18
CA GLY A 103 -18.01 13.35 19.52
C GLY A 103 -16.55 12.92 19.67
N ARG A 104 -16.28 11.63 19.44
CA ARG A 104 -14.96 11.02 19.63
C ARG A 104 -14.34 10.63 18.30
N ALA A 105 -13.16 11.18 18.00
CA ALA A 105 -12.29 10.67 16.94
C ALA A 105 -11.34 9.62 17.52
N LEU A 106 -11.30 8.43 16.92
CA LEU A 106 -10.42 7.34 17.33
C LEU A 106 -9.35 7.09 16.27
N PHE A 107 -8.09 7.05 16.70
CA PHE A 107 -6.94 6.68 15.89
C PHE A 107 -6.35 5.40 16.47
N THR A 108 -5.91 4.48 15.62
CA THR A 108 -5.45 3.15 16.04
C THR A 108 -4.06 2.88 15.47
N GLN A 109 -3.29 2.07 16.19
CA GLN A 109 -1.97 1.61 15.76
C GLN A 109 -1.89 0.10 16.01
N PRO A 110 -1.70 -0.73 14.97
CA PRO A 110 -1.52 -2.16 15.15
C PRO A 110 -0.13 -2.47 15.75
N PRO A 111 0.08 -3.68 16.29
CA PRO A 111 1.39 -4.11 16.75
C PRO A 111 2.40 -4.14 15.59
N MET A 112 3.69 -4.01 15.93
CA MET A 112 4.78 -4.16 14.97
C MET A 112 4.77 -5.56 14.32
N PRO A 113 5.20 -5.68 13.05
CA PRO A 113 5.80 -4.65 12.20
C PRO A 113 4.78 -3.77 11.45
N ILE A 114 5.05 -2.46 11.36
CA ILE A 114 4.27 -1.48 10.58
C ILE A 114 5.20 -0.59 9.74
N LYS A 115 4.70 -0.03 8.63
CA LYS A 115 5.43 1.01 7.88
C LYS A 115 5.08 2.40 8.43
N CYS A 116 6.08 3.26 8.56
CA CYS A 116 5.91 4.65 9.01
C CYS A 116 5.11 4.78 10.31
N ALA A 117 5.70 4.39 11.45
CA ALA A 117 5.00 4.31 12.73
C ALA A 117 4.43 5.64 13.28
N GLY A 118 4.84 6.78 12.72
CA GLY A 118 4.31 8.09 13.09
C GLY A 118 3.23 8.65 12.15
N ALA A 119 2.81 7.88 11.15
CA ALA A 119 1.78 8.27 10.18
C ALA A 119 0.35 8.06 10.70
#